data_AF-J0P6T2-F1
#
_entry.id   AF-J0P6T2-F1
#
_cell.length_a   1.000
_cell.length_b   1.000
_cell.length_c   1.000
_cell.angle_alpha   90.00
_cell.angle_beta   90.00
_cell.angle_gamma   90.00
#
_symmetry.space_group_name_H-M   'P 1'
#
loop_
_entity.id
_entity.type
_entity.pdbx_description
1 polymer ?
#
loop_
_entity_poly.entity_id
_entity_poly.type
_entity_poly.pdbx_seq_one_letter_code
_entity_poly.pdbx_strand_id
1 'polypeptide(L)' 'MDSTNASSFMLNKQSVRVCYRLVESLKNNPNPHLTNVAKTDADRKAFMRLLSNKNLSEEYIQFEFIGKSRESMKVVE' A
#
# COMPACT_ATOMS: atom_id res chain seq x y z
N MET A 1 4.30 -18.47 -25.14
CA MET A 1 4.24 -17.27 -24.30
C MET A 1 2.85 -17.25 -23.69
N ASP A 2 2.70 -17.81 -22.50
CA ASP A 2 1.44 -17.76 -21.78
C ASP A 2 1.18 -16.31 -21.36
N SER A 3 0.14 -15.71 -21.93
CA SER A 3 -0.40 -14.39 -21.58
C SER A 3 -1.14 -14.37 -20.24
N THR A 4 -0.92 -15.39 -19.40
CA THR A 4 -1.54 -15.54 -18.10
C THR A 4 -0.53 -15.10 -17.05
N ASN A 5 -0.64 -13.87 -16.52
CA ASN A 5 -0.37 -13.54 -15.10
C ASN A 5 -0.25 -12.05 -14.75
N ALA A 6 -0.42 -11.11 -15.69
CA ALA A 6 -0.45 -9.69 -15.32
C ALA A 6 -1.59 -9.34 -14.35
N SER A 7 -2.68 -10.12 -14.37
CA SER A 7 -3.87 -9.93 -13.53
C SER A 7 -3.72 -10.42 -12.08
N SER A 8 -2.71 -11.25 -11.79
CA SER A 8 -2.63 -11.93 -10.48
C SER A 8 -2.01 -11.08 -9.36
N PHE A 9 -1.37 -9.95 -9.70
CA PHE A 9 -0.61 -9.13 -8.75
C PHE A 9 -1.28 -7.81 -8.38
N MET A 10 -2.46 -7.50 -8.93
CA MET A 10 -3.13 -6.24 -8.64
C MET A 10 -3.98 -6.32 -7.36
N LEU A 11 -3.77 -5.36 -6.45
CA LEU A 11 -4.70 -5.13 -5.35
C LEU A 11 -6.04 -4.61 -5.88
N ASN A 12 -7.13 -5.04 -5.24
CA ASN A 12 -8.44 -4.43 -5.50
C ASN A 12 -8.51 -2.98 -4.97
N LYS A 13 -9.41 -2.17 -5.53
CA LYS A 13 -9.58 -0.75 -5.18
C LYS A 13 -9.70 -0.49 -3.68
N GLN A 14 -10.37 -1.39 -2.93
CA GLN A 14 -10.52 -1.25 -1.49
C GLN A 14 -9.19 -1.44 -0.75
N SER A 15 -8.41 -2.45 -1.15
CA SER A 15 -7.10 -2.73 -0.55
C SER A 15 -6.12 -1.58 -0.82
N VAL A 16 -6.16 -1.01 -2.02
CA VAL A 16 -5.38 0.20 -2.37
C VAL A 16 -5.73 1.38 -1.46
N ARG A 17 -7.02 1.65 -1.23
CA ARG A 17 -7.46 2.71 -0.30
C ARG A 17 -6.97 2.46 1.13
N VAL A 18 -6.96 1.20 1.57
CA VAL A 18 -6.44 0.83 2.89
C VAL A 18 -4.92 1.04 2.96
N CYS A 19 -4.17 0.76 1.88
CA CYS A 19 -2.73 1.07 1.81
C CYS A 19 -2.46 2.56 2.02
N TYR A 20 -3.18 3.45 1.32
CA TYR A 20 -3.00 4.89 1.49
C TYR A 20 -3.25 5.33 2.93
N ARG A 21 -4.34 4.86 3.57
CA ARG A 21 -4.62 5.18 4.98
C ARG A 21 -3.55 4.65 5.93
N LEU A 22 -3.00 3.46 5.66
CA LEU A 22 -1.90 2.91 6.45
C LEU A 22 -0.65 3.79 6.34
N VAL A 23 -0.28 4.20 5.12
CA VAL A 23 0.86 5.10 4.88
C VAL A 23 0.68 6.44 5.58
N GLU A 24 -0.48 7.07 5.47
CA GLU A 24 -0.78 8.32 6.19
C GLU A 24 -0.72 8.15 7.71
N SER A 25 -1.19 7.02 8.23
CA SER A 25 -1.17 6.73 9.66
C SER A 25 0.25 6.50 10.18
N LEU A 26 1.13 5.93 9.35
CA LEU A 26 2.56 5.76 9.65
C LEU A 26 3.32 7.09 9.60
N LYS A 27 3.04 7.96 8.61
CA LYS A 27 3.69 9.29 8.50
C LYS A 27 3.45 10.16 9.74
N ASN A 28 2.27 10.05 10.34
CA ASN A 28 1.86 10.84 11.50
C ASN A 28 2.22 10.20 12.85
N ASN A 29 2.89 9.03 12.84
CA ASN A 29 3.27 8.33 14.07
C ASN A 29 4.80 8.17 14.14
N PRO A 30 5.48 8.75 15.14
CA PRO A 30 6.91 8.54 15.34
C PRO A 30 7.24 7.12 15.82
N ASN A 31 6.25 6.35 16.24
CA ASN A 31 6.40 4.98 16.69
C ASN A 31 5.78 3.99 15.69
N PRO A 32 6.58 3.10 15.06
CA PRO A 32 6.13 2.23 13.98
C PRO A 32 5.30 1.01 14.43
N HIS A 33 4.99 0.86 15.73
CA HIS A 33 4.15 -0.25 16.18
C HIS A 33 2.71 -0.11 15.65
N LEU A 34 2.26 -1.12 14.90
CA LEU A 34 0.91 -1.22 14.31
C LEU A 34 -0.24 -0.96 15.28
N THR A 35 -0.04 -1.25 16.57
CA THR A 35 -1.00 -0.96 17.65
C THR A 35 -1.28 0.53 17.83
N ASN A 36 -0.32 1.40 17.50
CA ASN A 36 -0.43 2.85 17.64
C ASN A 36 -0.77 3.55 16.31
N VAL A 37 -0.65 2.81 15.20
CA VAL A 37 -0.91 3.30 13.84
C VAL A 37 -2.42 3.28 13.54
N ALA A 38 -3.15 2.28 14.03
CA ALA A 38 -4.60 2.21 13.86
C ALA A 38 -5.34 3.04 14.93
N LYS A 39 -6.09 4.06 14.50
CA LYS A 39 -6.91 4.89 15.40
C LYS A 39 -8.24 4.23 15.81
N THR A 40 -8.70 3.24 15.05
CA THR A 40 -9.96 2.53 15.28
C THR A 40 -9.76 1.02 15.16
N ASP A 41 -10.63 0.23 15.79
CA ASP A 41 -10.66 -1.24 15.65
C ASP A 41 -10.90 -1.67 14.19
N ALA A 42 -11.72 -0.90 13.46
CA ALA A 42 -12.00 -1.13 12.06
C ALA A 42 -10.74 -0.95 11.20
N ASP A 43 -9.97 0.11 11.44
CA ASP A 43 -8.70 0.34 10.75
C ASP A 43 -7.67 -0.73 11.12
N ARG A 44 -7.58 -1.12 12.40
CA ARG A 44 -6.68 -2.20 12.83
C ARG A 44 -6.97 -3.49 12.05
N LYS A 45 -8.25 -3.87 11.97
CA LYS A 45 -8.67 -5.07 11.22
C LYS A 45 -8.38 -4.94 9.72
N ALA A 46 -8.62 -3.76 9.14
CA ALA A 46 -8.35 -3.51 7.73
C ALA A 46 -6.85 -3.57 7.42
N PHE A 47 -6.00 -2.99 8.26
CA PHE A 47 -4.54 -3.01 8.11
C PHE A 47 -3.98 -4.42 8.25
N MET A 48 -4.41 -5.18 9.27
CA MET A 48 -3.97 -6.57 9.42
C MET A 48 -4.39 -7.42 8.22
N ARG A 49 -5.62 -7.24 7.71
CA ARG A 49 -6.08 -7.95 6.51
C ARG A 49 -5.29 -7.57 5.26
N LEU A 50 -4.92 -6.29 5.14
CA LEU A 50 -4.08 -5.81 4.05
C LEU A 50 -2.67 -6.43 4.13
N LEU A 51 -2.05 -6.45 5.30
CA LEU A 51 -0.70 -7.00 5.51
C LEU A 51 -0.65 -8.52 5.32
N SER A 52 -1.76 -9.23 5.55
CA SER A 52 -1.89 -10.66 5.23
C SER A 52 -2.31 -10.92 3.77
N ASN A 53 -2.43 -9.89 2.92
CA ASN A 53 -2.85 -10.07 1.53
C ASN A 53 -1.68 -10.55 0.68
N LYS A 54 -1.79 -11.76 0.11
CA LYS A 54 -0.77 -12.36 -0.77
C LYS A 54 -0.41 -11.53 -2.01
N ASN A 55 -1.30 -10.61 -2.43
CA ASN A 55 -1.07 -9.73 -3.57
C ASN A 55 -0.40 -8.41 -3.16
N LEU A 56 -0.22 -8.14 -1.86
CA LEU A 56 0.57 -7.01 -1.39
C LEU A 56 2.05 -7.45 -1.36
N SER A 57 2.72 -7.36 -2.51
CA SER A 57 4.16 -7.59 -2.59
C SER A 57 4.95 -6.30 -2.38
N GLU A 58 6.24 -6.44 -2.05
CA GLU A 58 7.15 -5.29 -2.00
C GLU A 58 7.24 -4.61 -3.37
N GLU A 59 7.27 -5.37 -4.48
CA GLU A 59 7.30 -4.77 -5.82
C GLU A 59 6.04 -3.95 -6.11
N TYR A 60 4.87 -4.42 -5.66
CA TYR A 60 3.63 -3.64 -5.78
C TYR A 60 3.72 -2.31 -5.02
N ILE A 61 4.23 -2.34 -3.79
CA ILE A 61 4.40 -1.13 -2.97
C ILE A 61 5.38 -0.17 -3.66
N GLN A 62 6.52 -0.69 -4.14
CA GLN A 62 7.50 0.12 -4.85
C GLN A 62 6.92 0.71 -6.13
N PHE A 63 6.19 -0.05 -6.95
CA PHE A 63 5.57 0.44 -8.18
C PHE A 63 4.55 1.56 -7.90
N GLU A 64 3.59 1.32 -7.01
CA GLU A 64 2.48 2.26 -6.78
C GLU A 64 2.87 3.50 -5.98
N PHE A 65 3.74 3.36 -4.98
CA PHE A 65 4.02 4.44 -4.02
C PHE A 65 5.38 5.11 -4.25
N ILE A 66 6.35 4.43 -4.89
CA ILE A 66 7.68 4.97 -5.19
C ILE A 66 7.84 5.26 -6.69
N GLY A 67 7.37 4.35 -7.54
CA GLY A 67 7.46 4.43 -9.01
C GLY A 67 6.69 5.61 -9.58
N LYS A 68 5.43 5.81 -9.16
CA LYS A 68 4.61 6.97 -9.57
C LYS A 68 5.15 8.32 -9.08
N SER A 69 5.86 8.33 -7.94
CA SER A 69 6.57 9.53 -7.48
C SER A 69 7.72 9.94 -8.42
N ARG A 70 8.38 8.97 -9.08
CA ARG A 70 9.43 9.25 -10.06
C ARG A 70 8.91 9.75 -11.40
N GLU A 71 7.75 9.28 -11.87
CA GLU A 71 7.11 9.85 -13.06
C GLU A 71 6.64 11.29 -12.84
N SER A 72 6.21 11.61 -11.61
CA SER A 72 5.76 12.96 -11.24
C SER A 72 6.91 13.94 -10.99
N MET A 73 8.15 13.47 -10.83
CA MET A 73 9.37 14.29 -10.67
C MET A 73 10.08 14.60 -11.99
N LYS A 74 9.60 14.08 -13.14
CA LYS A 74 10.19 14.35 -14.47
C LYS A 74 9.78 15.68 -15.11
N VAL A 75 9.29 16.64 -14.33
CA VAL A 75 8.93 17.97 -14.84
C VAL A 75 9.44 19.05 -13.88
N VAL A 76 10.75 19.30 -13.92
CA VAL A 76 11.35 20.64 -13.79
C VAL A 76 12.70 20.55 -14.51
N GLU A 77 12.73 20.91 -15.79
CA GLU A 77 13.96 21.39 -16.45
C GLU A 77 14.14 22.88 -16.19
#